data_AF-A0A9W6I4U3-F1
#
_entry.id   AF-A0A9W6I4U3-F1
#
_cell.length_a   1.000
_cell.length_b   1.000
_cell.length_c   1.000
_cell.angle_alpha   90.00
_cell.angle_beta   90.00
_cell.angle_gamma   90.00
#
_symmetry.space_group_name_H-M   'P 1'
#
loop_
_entity.id
_entity.type
_entity.pdbx_description
1 polymer ?
#
loop_
_entity_poly.entity_id
_entity_poly.type
_entity_poly.pdbx_seq_one_letter_code
_entity_poly.pdbx_strand_id
1 'polypeptide(L)'
;MILKTILLNAMDLAQPTAPPKGVDTQGLANFLRSFFAPLFLVIVSVVALFFLFTREITRFVQFIILAIAIGVIFYVPNIIEVTAKAIAGALGISGG
;
A
#
# COMPACT_ATOMS: atom_id res chain seq x y z
N MET A 1 33.24 30.38 -31.51
CA MET A 1 33.25 29.21 -30.61
C MET A 1 32.38 29.43 -29.36
N ILE A 2 32.47 30.60 -28.71
CA ILE A 2 31.66 30.99 -27.54
C ILE A 2 30.14 30.89 -27.77
N LEU A 3 29.65 31.26 -28.96
CA LEU A 3 28.23 31.20 -29.29
C LEU A 3 27.65 29.77 -29.30
N LYS A 4 28.46 28.77 -29.71
CA LYS A 4 28.05 27.35 -29.66
C LYS A 4 27.88 26.88 -28.21
N THR A 5 28.79 27.30 -27.33
CA THR A 5 28.74 26.96 -25.89
C THR A 5 27.50 27.53 -25.22
N ILE A 6 27.11 28.77 -25.56
CA ILE A 6 25.91 29.40 -25.01
C ILE A 6 24.64 28.68 -25.49
N LEU A 7 24.57 28.33 -26.78
CA LEU A 7 23.42 27.61 -27.33
C LEU A 7 23.30 26.18 -26.78
N LEU A 8 24.42 25.47 -26.59
CA LEU A 8 24.42 24.13 -25.99
C LEU A 8 23.89 24.15 -24.56
N ASN A 9 24.32 25.12 -23.75
CA ASN A 9 23.83 25.27 -22.38
C ASN A 9 22.34 25.68 -22.35
N ALA A 10 21.91 26.56 -23.24
CA ALA A 10 20.51 26.99 -23.31
C ALA A 10 19.56 25.84 -23.72
N MET A 11 20.03 24.90 -24.55
CA MET A 11 19.26 23.71 -24.93
C MET A 11 19.19 22.68 -23.79
N ASP A 12 20.22 22.59 -22.95
CA ASP A 12 20.24 21.74 -21.75
C ASP A 12 19.22 22.22 -20.69
N LEU A 13 19.11 23.55 -20.52
CA LEU A 13 18.09 24.16 -19.64
C LEU A 13 16.66 24.06 -20.20
N ALA A 14 16.50 23.87 -21.51
CA ALA A 14 15.20 23.74 -22.17
C ALA A 14 14.71 22.28 -22.24
N GLN A 15 15.48 21.31 -21.73
CA GLN A 15 14.99 19.94 -21.62
C GLN A 15 13.83 19.88 -20.63
N PRO A 16 12.70 19.23 -21.00
CA PRO A 16 11.66 18.93 -20.04
C PRO A 16 12.30 18.11 -18.91
N THR A 17 12.33 18.66 -17.70
CA THR A 17 12.65 17.88 -16.52
C THR A 17 11.65 16.73 -16.47
N ALA A 18 12.17 15.51 -16.47
CA ALA A 18 11.34 14.31 -16.41
C ALA A 18 10.28 14.50 -15.31
N PRO A 19 9.01 14.15 -15.56
CA PRO A 19 7.94 14.35 -14.60
C PRO A 19 8.40 13.76 -13.25
N PRO A 20 8.13 14.46 -12.13
CA PRO A 20 8.62 14.06 -10.82
C PRO A 20 8.28 12.59 -10.64
N LYS A 21 9.31 11.76 -10.45
CA LYS A 21 9.20 10.32 -10.26
C LYS A 21 8.17 10.14 -9.16
N GLY A 22 6.95 9.70 -9.53
CA GLY A 22 5.83 9.62 -8.63
C GLY A 22 6.23 8.87 -7.36
N VAL A 23 5.67 9.27 -6.22
CA VAL A 23 5.93 8.62 -4.92
C VAL A 23 5.95 7.10 -5.14
N ASP A 24 7.05 6.45 -4.75
CA ASP A 24 7.27 5.02 -4.97
C ASP A 24 6.36 4.21 -4.04
N THR A 25 5.08 4.13 -4.43
CA THR A 25 4.03 3.41 -3.72
C THR A 25 4.26 1.90 -3.77
N GLN A 26 5.03 1.42 -4.76
CA GLN A 26 5.31 0.01 -4.96
C GLN A 26 6.35 -0.50 -3.96
N GLY A 27 7.42 0.27 -3.72
CA GLY A 27 8.39 -0.01 -2.67
C GLY A 27 7.76 -0.01 -1.27
N LEU A 28 6.90 0.98 -0.98
CA LEU A 28 6.18 1.06 0.28
C LEU A 28 5.19 -0.10 0.47
N ALA A 29 4.41 -0.44 -0.57
CA ALA A 29 3.49 -1.58 -0.52
C ALA A 29 4.22 -2.91 -0.31
N ASN A 30 5.37 -3.11 -0.96
CA ASN A 30 6.19 -4.30 -0.77
C ASN A 30 6.75 -4.40 0.65
N PHE A 31 7.22 -3.28 1.22
CA PHE A 31 7.68 -3.21 2.60
C PHE A 31 6.54 -3.51 3.61
N LEU A 32 5.39 -2.87 3.46
CA LEU A 32 4.23 -3.14 4.33
C LEU A 32 3.81 -4.60 4.23
N ARG A 33 3.75 -5.17 3.02
CA ARG A 33 3.43 -6.58 2.85
C ARG A 33 4.48 -7.48 3.48
N SER A 34 5.77 -7.27 3.24
CA SER A 34 6.81 -8.17 3.78
C SER A 34 6.89 -8.15 5.30
N PHE A 35 6.61 -7.00 5.92
CA PHE A 35 6.73 -6.81 7.37
C PHE A 35 5.43 -7.06 8.13
N PHE A 36 4.32 -6.49 7.66
CA PHE A 36 3.04 -6.54 8.37
C PHE A 36 2.39 -7.92 8.29
N ALA A 37 2.59 -8.62 7.18
CA ALA A 37 1.97 -9.92 6.98
C ALA A 37 2.44 -11.00 7.96
N PRO A 38 3.75 -11.26 8.14
CA PRO A 38 4.21 -12.22 9.15
C PRO A 38 3.74 -11.83 10.56
N LEU A 39 3.81 -10.54 10.89
CA LEU A 39 3.43 -10.04 12.21
C LEU A 39 1.94 -10.26 12.49
N PHE A 40 1.07 -9.93 11.53
CA PHE A 40 -0.37 -10.15 11.63
C PHE A 40 -0.70 -11.63 11.83
N LEU A 41 -0.10 -12.52 11.04
CA LEU A 41 -0.35 -13.96 11.16
C LEU A 41 0.10 -14.51 12.53
N VAL A 42 1.24 -14.06 13.04
CA VAL A 42 1.71 -14.45 14.38
C VAL A 42 0.71 -14.01 15.45
N ILE A 43 0.33 -12.73 15.46
CA ILE A 43 -0.61 -12.19 16.45
C ILE A 43 -1.96 -12.92 16.37
N VAL A 44 -2.50 -13.08 15.17
CA VAL A 44 -3.78 -13.75 14.95
C VAL A 44 -3.72 -15.20 15.41
N SER A 45 -2.62 -15.90 15.19
CA SER A 45 -2.45 -17.29 15.64
C SER A 45 -2.47 -17.41 17.17
N VAL A 46 -1.81 -16.50 17.88
CA VAL A 46 -1.76 -16.50 19.35
C VAL A 46 -3.15 -16.22 19.93
N VAL A 47 -3.84 -15.22 19.39
CA VAL A 47 -5.20 -14.87 19.81
C VAL A 47 -6.18 -16.00 19.50
N ALA A 48 -6.04 -16.65 18.34
CA ALA A 48 -6.86 -17.81 17.96
C ALA A 48 -6.67 -18.99 18.94
N LEU A 49 -5.43 -19.28 19.33
CA LEU A 49 -5.13 -20.30 20.34
C LEU A 49 -5.77 -19.95 21.69
N PHE A 50 -5.68 -18.69 22.12
CA PHE A 50 -6.31 -18.24 23.35
C PHE A 50 -7.82 -18.50 23.35
N PHE A 51 -8.52 -18.11 22.27
CA PHE A 51 -9.96 -18.33 22.14
C PHE A 51 -10.34 -19.81 22.07
N LEU A 52 -9.50 -20.64 21.43
CA LEU A 52 -9.70 -22.08 21.37
C LEU A 52 -9.66 -22.71 22.76
N PHE A 53 -8.70 -22.32 23.60
CA PHE A 53 -8.55 -22.90 24.94
C PHE A 53 -9.55 -22.36 25.97
N THR A 54 -10.01 -21.12 25.81
CA THR A 54 -11.02 -20.51 26.71
C THR A 54 -12.46 -20.94 26.41
N ARG A 55 -12.67 -21.84 25.43
CA ARG A 55 -14.00 -22.30 24.98
C ARG A 55 -14.92 -21.14 24.56
N GLU A 56 -14.36 -20.08 24.00
CA GLU A 56 -15.10 -18.89 23.58
C GLU A 56 -15.47 -18.96 22.09
N ILE A 57 -16.16 -20.03 21.67
CA ILE A 57 -16.39 -20.36 20.25
C ILE A 57 -17.09 -19.23 19.47
N THR A 58 -18.05 -18.54 20.06
CA THR A 58 -18.74 -17.42 19.39
C THR A 58 -17.83 -16.22 19.15
N ARG A 59 -16.97 -15.88 20.12
CA ARG A 59 -15.96 -14.82 19.99
C ARG A 59 -14.84 -15.23 19.03
N PHE A 60 -14.46 -16.50 19.02
CA PHE A 60 -13.54 -17.07 18.04
C PHE A 60 -14.03 -16.87 16.61
N VAL A 61 -15.31 -17.20 16.33
CA VAL A 61 -15.88 -17.04 14.99
C VAL A 61 -15.91 -15.58 14.56
N GLN A 62 -16.31 -14.66 15.45
CA GLN A 62 -16.27 -13.21 15.16
C GLN A 62 -14.85 -12.74 14.85
N PHE A 63 -13.87 -13.21 15.62
CA PHE A 63 -12.47 -12.90 15.41
C PHE A 63 -11.96 -13.43 14.07
N ILE A 64 -12.30 -14.67 13.71
CA ILE A 64 -11.94 -15.28 12.42
C ILE A 64 -12.49 -14.47 11.24
N ILE A 65 -13.77 -14.07 11.31
CA ILE A 65 -14.39 -13.27 10.24
C ILE A 65 -13.66 -11.93 10.06
N LEU A 66 -13.35 -11.25 11.17
CA LEU A 66 -12.60 -9.99 11.13
C LEU A 66 -11.18 -10.19 10.60
N ALA A 67 -10.48 -11.23 11.06
CA ALA A 67 -9.12 -11.55 10.64
C ALA A 67 -9.05 -11.86 9.14
N ILE A 68 -10.03 -12.59 8.60
CA ILE A 68 -10.13 -12.86 7.17
C ILE A 68 -10.40 -11.56 6.39
N ALA A 69 -11.33 -10.72 6.85
CA ALA A 69 -11.65 -9.45 6.19
C ALA A 69 -10.40 -8.55 6.07
N ILE A 70 -9.67 -8.39 7.18
CA ILE A 70 -8.40 -7.65 7.20
C ILE A 70 -7.38 -8.34 6.29
N GLY A 71 -7.20 -9.66 6.42
CA GLY A 71 -6.26 -10.43 5.62
C GLY A 71 -6.46 -10.21 4.12
N VAL A 72 -7.70 -10.29 3.64
CA VAL A 72 -8.04 -10.07 2.23
C VAL A 72 -7.64 -8.67 1.75
N ILE A 73 -7.90 -7.62 2.54
CA ILE A 73 -7.57 -6.23 2.16
C ILE A 73 -6.07 -6.02 1.93
N PHE A 74 -5.25 -6.61 2.80
CA PHE A 74 -3.80 -6.39 2.78
C PHE A 74 -3.04 -7.37 1.88
N TYR A 75 -3.53 -8.60 1.71
CA TYR A 75 -2.86 -9.65 0.94
C TYR A 75 -3.31 -9.79 -0.50
N VAL A 76 -4.58 -9.51 -0.82
CA VAL A 76 -5.06 -9.72 -2.18
C VAL A 76 -4.56 -8.59 -3.08
N PRO A 77 -3.86 -8.91 -4.19
CA PRO A 77 -3.41 -7.89 -5.13
C PRO A 77 -4.59 -7.08 -5.65
N ASN A 78 -4.36 -5.80 -5.93
CA ASN A 78 -5.35 -4.82 -6.41
C ASN A 78 -6.41 -4.37 -5.39
N ILE A 79 -6.57 -5.01 -4.22
CA ILE A 79 -7.54 -4.52 -3.23
C ILE A 79 -7.13 -3.17 -2.65
N ILE A 80 -5.86 -2.97 -2.31
CA ILE A 80 -5.36 -1.69 -1.80
C ILE A 80 -5.62 -0.56 -2.81
N GLU A 81 -5.45 -0.83 -4.11
CA GLU A 81 -5.71 0.15 -5.18
C GLU A 81 -7.20 0.46 -5.31
N VAL A 82 -8.06 -0.56 -5.29
CA VAL A 82 -9.52 -0.38 -5.36
C VAL A 82 -10.04 0.35 -4.12
N THR A 83 -9.56 -0.01 -2.93
CA THR A 83 -9.91 0.66 -1.68
C THR A 83 -9.41 2.10 -1.66
N ALA A 84 -8.18 2.36 -2.12
CA ALA A 84 -7.64 3.72 -2.23
C ALA A 84 -8.45 4.56 -3.22
N LYS A 85 -8.81 4.02 -4.39
CA LYS A 85 -9.68 4.69 -5.37
C LYS A 85 -11.09 4.93 -4.85
N ALA A 86 -11.66 3.97 -4.11
CA ALA A 86 -12.99 4.10 -3.50
C ALA A 86 -13.00 5.18 -2.40
N ILE A 87 -11.97 5.22 -1.55
CA ILE A 87 -11.82 6.24 -0.51
C ILE A 87 -11.56 7.61 -1.17
N ALA A 88 -10.65 7.69 -2.15
CA ALA A 88 -10.38 8.93 -2.89
C ALA A 88 -11.65 9.46 -3.59
N GLY A 89 -12.42 8.57 -4.23
CA GLY A 89 -13.71 8.90 -4.83
C GLY A 89 -14.75 9.38 -3.81
N ALA A 90 -14.86 8.73 -2.65
CA ALA A 90 -15.76 9.15 -1.58
C ALA A 90 -15.34 10.49 -0.94
N LEU A 91 -14.04 10.79 -0.93
CA LEU A 91 -13.48 12.05 -0.47
C LEU A 91 -13.52 13.16 -1.54
N GLY A 92 -14.05 12.89 -2.74
CA GLY A 92 -14.10 13.84 -3.86
C GLY A 92 -12.75 14.11 -4.51
N ILE A 93 -11.72 13.33 -4.17
CA ILE A 93 -10.37 13.42 -4.73
C ILE A 93 -10.31 12.47 -5.93
N SER A 94 -10.80 12.94 -7.08
CA SER A 94 -10.63 12.24 -8.36
C SER A 94 -9.22 12.53 -8.88
N GLY A 95 -8.27 11.63 -8.61
CA GLY A 95 -6.97 11.65 -9.31
C GLY A 95 -7.16 11.35 -10.80
N GLY A 96 -6.66 12.22 -11.66
CA GLY A 96 -6.52 11.99 -13.10
C GLY A 96 -5.38 11.03 -13.43
#